data_AF-A0A538HDW7-F1
#
_entry.id   AF-A0A538HDW7-F1
#
_cell.length_a   1.000
_cell.length_b   1.000
_cell.length_c   1.000
_cell.angle_alpha   90.00
_cell.angle_beta   90.00
_cell.angle_gamma   90.00
#
_symmetry.space_group_name_H-M   'P 1'
#
loop_
_entity.id
_entity.type
_entity.pdbx_description
1 polymer ?
#
loop_
_entity_poly.entity_id
_entity_poly.type
_entity_poly.pdbx_seq_one_letter_code
_entity_poly.pdbx_strand_id
1 'polypeptide(L)' 'MFRLLNVNDRTAFECDGSWYDLAELSGDAVLADPLEAIARHRELHALYGRCASALGGGLVADAALGAPIPQ' A
#
# COMPACT_ATOMS: atom_id res chain seq x y z
N MET A 1 -12.14 -2.28 -6.04
CA MET A 1 -12.00 -1.61 -4.72
C MET A 1 -10.68 -2.05 -4.14
N PHE A 2 -9.96 -1.17 -3.44
CA PHE A 2 -8.69 -1.49 -2.77
C PHE A 2 -8.76 -1.06 -1.30
N ARG A 3 -7.86 -1.60 -0.48
CA ARG A 3 -7.67 -1.17 0.91
C ARG A 3 -6.24 -0.68 1.08
N LEU A 4 -6.08 0.46 1.74
CA LEU A 4 -4.78 0.96 2.17
C LEU A 4 -4.48 0.49 3.59
N LEU A 5 -3.22 0.15 3.81
CA LEU A 5 -2.65 -0.23 5.09
C LEU A 5 -1.49 0.74 5.38
N ASN A 6 -1.21 0.95 6.67
CA ASN A 6 0.07 1.46 7.11
C ASN A 6 0.85 0.27 7.69
N VAL A 7 1.93 -0.14 7.01
CA VAL A 7 2.84 -1.21 7.44
C VAL A 7 4.22 -0.58 7.65
N ASN A 8 4.76 -0.66 8.86
CA ASN A 8 6.07 -0.07 9.20
C ASN A 8 6.20 1.42 8.81
N ASP A 9 5.18 2.23 9.12
CA ASP A 9 5.09 3.66 8.79
C ASP A 9 5.09 3.98 7.28
N ARG A 10 4.76 2.98 6.45
CA ARG A 10 4.68 3.12 5.00
C ARG A 10 3.32 2.64 4.48
N THR A 11 2.84 3.32 3.44
CA THR A 11 1.59 2.98 2.78
C THR A 11 1.74 1.71 1.97
N ALA A 12 0.79 0.80 2.14
CA ALA A 12 0.72 -0.46 1.42
C ALA A 12 -0.70 -0.75 0.94
N PHE A 13 -0.84 -1.56 -0.10
CA PHE A 13 -2.12 -2.20 -0.45
C PHE A 13 -2.30 -3.51 0.31
N GLU A 14 -3.54 -3.86 0.58
CA GLU A 14 -3.94 -5.25 0.86
C GLU A 14 -4.51 -5.91 -0.40
N CYS A 15 -3.98 -7.07 -0.78
CA CYS A 15 -4.51 -7.90 -1.86
C CYS A 15 -4.40 -9.38 -1.48
N ASP A 16 -5.53 -10.08 -1.47
CA ASP A 16 -5.64 -11.51 -1.14
C ASP A 16 -4.91 -11.90 0.16
N GLY A 17 -5.02 -11.05 1.18
CA GLY A 17 -4.38 -11.26 2.49
C GLY A 17 -2.88 -10.96 2.55
N SER A 18 -2.27 -10.56 1.43
CA SER A 18 -0.88 -10.09 1.37
C SER A 18 -0.81 -8.57 1.31
N TRP A 19 0.26 -7.99 1.87
CA TRP A 19 0.53 -6.56 1.77
C TRP A 19 1.57 -6.25 0.69
N TYR A 20 1.44 -5.07 0.06
CA TYR A 20 2.32 -4.61 -1.02
C TYR A 20 2.72 -3.15 -0.75
N ASP A 21 4.00 -2.88 -0.55
CA ASP A 21 4.50 -1.52 -0.39
C ASP A 21 4.17 -0.67 -1.63
N LEU A 22 3.51 0.47 -1.41
CA LEU A 22 2.98 1.26 -2.51
C LEU A 22 4.09 1.99 -3.28
N ALA A 23 5.15 2.42 -2.61
CA ALA A 23 6.29 3.06 -3.25
C ALA A 23 7.06 2.07 -4.13
N GLU A 24 7.24 0.83 -3.67
CA GLU A 24 7.87 -0.23 -4.47
C GLU A 24 7.00 -0.64 -5.66
N LEU A 25 5.69 -0.84 -5.45
CA LEU A 25 4.75 -1.26 -6.49
C LEU A 25 4.57 -0.20 -7.60
N SER A 26 4.63 1.08 -7.21
CA SER A 26 4.49 2.20 -8.14
C SER A 26 5.80 2.62 -8.79
N GLY A 27 6.94 2.39 -8.12
CA GLY A 27 8.23 3.00 -8.45
C GLY A 27 8.35 4.47 -8.03
N ASP A 28 7.41 4.98 -7.21
CA ASP A 28 7.34 6.36 -6.76
C ASP A 28 7.44 6.41 -5.22
N ALA A 29 8.61 6.85 -4.73
CA ALA A 29 8.90 6.90 -3.30
C ALA A 29 7.94 7.78 -2.48
N VAL A 30 7.32 8.78 -3.11
CA VAL A 30 6.38 9.70 -2.44
C VAL A 30 5.12 8.96 -1.98
N LEU A 31 4.73 7.89 -2.70
CA LEU A 31 3.57 7.09 -2.35
C LEU A 31 3.77 6.19 -1.12
N ALA A 32 4.94 6.20 -0.48
CA ALA A 32 5.10 5.62 0.86
C ALA A 32 4.32 6.44 1.91
N ASP A 33 4.12 7.74 1.70
CA ASP A 33 3.37 8.61 2.61
C ASP A 33 1.85 8.43 2.43
N PRO A 34 1.09 8.13 3.51
CA PRO A 34 -0.36 7.94 3.43
C PRO A 34 -1.14 9.15 2.92
N LEU A 35 -0.71 10.37 3.26
CA LEU A 35 -1.37 11.60 2.82
C LEU A 35 -1.19 11.81 1.32
N GLU A 36 0.01 11.56 0.81
CA GLU A 36 0.31 11.64 -0.62
C GLU A 36 -0.46 10.58 -1.43
N ALA A 37 -0.52 9.35 -0.90
CA ALA A 37 -1.29 8.28 -1.52
C ALA A 37 -2.79 8.64 -1.62
N ILE A 38 -3.38 9.17 -0.55
CA ILE A 38 -4.79 9.58 -0.55
C ILE A 38 -5.05 10.76 -1.48
N ALA A 39 -4.15 11.75 -1.51
CA ALA A 39 -4.26 12.87 -2.44
C ALA A 39 -4.30 12.38 -3.90
N ARG A 40 -3.59 11.29 -4.21
CA ARG A 40 -3.50 10.67 -5.54
C ARG A 40 -4.40 9.44 -5.72
N HIS A 41 -5.50 9.33 -4.95
CA HIS A 41 -6.37 8.13 -4.92
C HIS A 41 -6.82 7.60 -6.30
N ARG A 42 -6.99 8.48 -7.30
CA ARG A 42 -7.40 8.08 -8.65
C ARG A 42 -6.39 7.14 -9.31
N GLU A 43 -5.10 7.40 -9.13
CA GLU A 43 -4.01 6.60 -9.70
C GLU A 43 -3.95 5.21 -9.06
N LEU A 44 -4.33 5.12 -7.78
CA LEU A 44 -4.27 3.90 -6.99
C LEU A 44 -5.17 2.78 -7.54
N HIS A 45 -6.29 3.12 -8.18
CA HIS A 45 -7.14 2.12 -8.83
C HIS A 45 -6.40 1.36 -9.94
N ALA A 46 -5.59 2.05 -10.73
CA ALA A 46 -4.78 1.42 -11.78
C ALA A 46 -3.58 0.67 -11.20
N LEU A 47 -2.93 1.23 -10.18
CA LEU A 47 -1.80 0.59 -9.49
C LEU A 47 -2.20 -0.70 -8.79
N TYR A 48 -3.40 -0.76 -8.22
CA TYR A 48 -3.88 -1.94 -7.50
C TYR A 48 -3.89 -3.21 -8.40
N GLY A 49 -4.16 -3.05 -9.70
CA GLY A 49 -4.12 -4.16 -10.65
C GLY A 49 -2.74 -4.82 -10.79
N ARG A 50 -1.66 -4.14 -10.38
CA ARG A 50 -0.29 -4.68 -10.43
C ARG A 50 -0.01 -5.72 -9.35
N CYS A 51 -0.82 -5.78 -8.29
CA CYS A 51 -0.65 -6.76 -7.21
C CYS A 51 -0.67 -8.21 -7.73
N ALA A 52 -1.46 -8.47 -8.78
CA ALA A 52 -1.57 -9.80 -9.41
C ALA A 52 -0.25 -10.34 -10.01
N SER A 53 0.72 -9.46 -10.29
CA SER A 53 2.02 -9.81 -10.88
C SER A 53 3.22 -9.44 -9.99
N ALA A 54 2.99 -8.77 -8.86
CA ALA A 54 4.03 -8.33 -7.96
C ALA A 54 4.25 -9.36 -6.84
N LEU A 55 5.45 -9.35 -6.26
CA LEU A 55 5.73 -10.09 -5.03
C LEU A 55 5.27 -9.24 -3.83
N GLY A 56 4.38 -9.80 -3.01
CA GLY A 56 3.96 -9.15 -1.76
C GLY A 56 5.08 -9.14 -0.72
N GLY A 57 5.03 -8.19 0.20
CA GLY A 57 5.97 -8.09 1.32
C GLY A 57 5.72 -9.09 2.44
N GLY A 58 4.55 -9.73 2.46
CA GLY A 58 4.16 -10.77 3.42
C GLY A 58 2.65 -10.81 3.66
N LEU A 59 2.22 -11.63 4.61
CA LEU A 59 0.81 -11.69 5.03
C LEU A 59 0.46 -10.47 5.90
N VAL A 60 -0.72 -9.90 5.69
CA VAL A 60 -1.26 -8.82 6.53
C VAL A 60 -1.42 -9.26 7.98
N ALA A 61 -1.76 -10.54 8.20
CA ALA A 61 -1.94 -11.12 9.53
C ALA A 61 -0.68 -11.07 10.40
N ASP A 62 0.49 -11.03 9.77
CA ASP A 62 1.80 -11.02 10.44
C ASP A 62 2.44 -9.62 10.45
N ALA A 63 1.80 -8.63 9.81
CA ALA A 63 2.36 -7.29 9.65
C ALA A 63 2.11 -6.41 10.90
N ALA A 64 3.09 -5.59 11.25
CA ALA A 64 2.93 -4.53 12.24
C ALA A 64 2.15 -3.35 11.61
N LEU A 65 0.84 -3.28 11.90
CA LEU A 65 -0.03 -2.23 11.38
C LEU A 65 0.03 -0.97 12.23
N GLY A 66 0.31 0.16 11.59
CA GLY A 66 0.24 1.49 12.19
C GLY A 66 -1.14 2.13 12.04
N ALA A 67 -1.27 3.36 12.54
CA ALA A 67 -2.44 4.19 12.25
C ALA A 67 -2.52 4.45 10.73
N PRO A 68 -3.68 4.27 10.07
CA PRO A 68 -3.81 4.48 8.63
C PRO A 68 -3.36 5.87 8.16
N ILE A 69 -3.54 6.87 9.02
CA ILE A 69 -2.98 8.22 8.89
C ILE A 69 -2.24 8.53 10.20
N PRO A 70 -0.89 8.54 10.18
CA PRO A 70 -0.08 8.96 11.32
C PRO A 70 -0.36 10.43 11.70
N GLN A 71 -0.20 10.78 12.98
CA GLN A 71 -0.33 12.16 13.48
C GLN A 71 1.00 12.91 13.45
#